data_AF-A0A4V6P089-F1
#
_entry.id   AF-A0A4V6P089-F1
#
_cell.length_a   1.000
_cell.length_b   1.000
_cell.length_c   1.000
_cell.angle_alpha   90.00
_cell.angle_beta   90.00
_cell.angle_gamma   90.00
#
_symmetry.space_group_name_H-M   'P 1'
#
loop_
_entity.id
_entity.type
_entity.pdbx_description
1 polymer ?
#
loop_
_entity_poly.entity_id
_entity_poly.type
_entity_poly.pdbx_seq_one_letter_code
_entity_poly.pdbx_strand_id
1 'polypeptide(L)'
;MARRRDPLTKDLFSWEPPKISVGYSEDVIGRGRLDGKIARLVGQALRDAREDGMGRDEIAAEMSTFLGRDISATTLYKWTSESSEGHRIPLDAFIALVRATDAKDLLGFVPGEFGLTVIEAEYADLIEERLLEDHIEEMQARRQVLAARRKGRR
;
A
#
# COMPACT_ATOMS: atom_id res chain seq x y z
N MET A 1 -27.32 7.03 -36.31
CA MET A 1 -26.82 8.42 -36.25
C MET A 1 -25.79 8.49 -35.14
N ALA A 2 -24.50 8.60 -35.47
CA ALA A 2 -23.46 8.76 -34.46
C ALA A 2 -23.60 10.14 -33.81
N ARG A 3 -23.83 10.20 -32.50
CA ARG A 3 -23.93 11.46 -31.77
C ARG A 3 -22.57 12.16 -31.82
N ARG A 4 -22.54 13.37 -32.37
CA ARG A 4 -21.37 14.25 -32.40
C ARG A 4 -20.96 14.54 -30.94
N ARG A 5 -19.80 14.02 -30.51
CA ARG A 5 -19.27 14.22 -29.15
C ARG A 5 -18.84 15.69 -29.02
N ASP A 6 -19.36 16.39 -28.03
CA ASP A 6 -18.95 17.76 -27.70
C ASP A 6 -17.56 17.72 -27.05
N PRO A 7 -16.52 18.34 -27.64
CA PRO A 7 -15.16 18.31 -27.11
C PRO A 7 -14.99 19.12 -25.81
N LEU A 8 -15.97 19.96 -25.44
CA LEU A 8 -15.89 20.80 -24.23
C LEU A 8 -16.52 20.14 -22.99
N THR A 9 -17.37 19.12 -23.18
CA THR A 9 -17.95 18.37 -22.08
C THR A 9 -16.96 17.29 -21.64
N LYS A 10 -16.23 17.55 -20.54
CA LYS A 10 -15.44 16.52 -19.86
C LYS A 10 -16.38 15.40 -19.42
N ASP A 11 -15.92 14.16 -19.56
CA ASP A 11 -16.68 13.00 -19.15
C ASP A 11 -16.74 12.95 -17.62
N LEU A 12 -17.91 13.23 -17.04
CA LEU A 12 -18.11 13.20 -15.59
C LEU A 12 -17.85 11.81 -14.98
N PHE A 13 -17.84 10.75 -15.81
CA PHE A 13 -17.57 9.38 -15.40
C PHE A 13 -16.12 8.94 -15.64
N SER A 14 -15.24 9.82 -16.13
CA SER A 14 -13.82 9.49 -16.32
C SER A 14 -12.96 9.74 -15.08
N TRP A 15 -13.54 10.27 -14.00
CA TRP A 15 -12.81 10.46 -12.75
C TRP A 15 -12.80 9.13 -11.98
N GLU A 16 -11.60 8.62 -11.73
CA GLU A 16 -11.37 7.49 -10.83
C GLU A 16 -10.70 8.00 -9.55
N PRO A 17 -11.16 7.59 -8.36
CA PRO A 17 -10.52 7.99 -7.12
C PRO A 17 -9.09 7.46 -7.08
N PRO A 18 -8.12 8.25 -6.59
CA PRO A 18 -6.76 7.77 -6.42
C PRO A 18 -6.73 6.60 -5.43
N LYS A 19 -5.82 5.65 -5.63
CA LYS A 19 -5.56 4.57 -4.67
C LYS A 19 -4.81 5.16 -3.48
N ILE A 20 -5.53 5.47 -2.40
CA ILE A 20 -4.98 6.14 -1.21
C ILE A 20 -4.16 5.18 -0.32
N SER A 21 -4.48 3.88 -0.37
CA SER A 21 -3.80 2.86 0.42
C SER A 21 -2.84 2.03 -0.42
N VAL A 22 -1.68 1.79 0.17
CA VAL A 22 -0.64 0.95 -0.41
C VAL A 22 -0.88 -0.49 0.01
N GLY A 23 -0.85 -1.41 -0.95
CA GLY A 23 -1.10 -2.83 -0.70
C GLY A 23 -1.47 -3.63 -1.94
N TYR A 24 -0.99 -4.87 -2.00
CA TYR A 24 -1.47 -5.86 -2.94
C TYR A 24 -2.89 -6.34 -2.58
N SER A 25 -3.69 -6.70 -3.59
CA SER A 25 -5.03 -7.25 -3.36
C SER A 25 -4.98 -8.64 -2.70
N GLU A 26 -6.08 -9.03 -2.06
CA GLU A 26 -6.22 -10.38 -1.48
C GLU A 26 -6.03 -11.50 -2.52
N ASP A 27 -6.33 -11.23 -3.79
CA ASP A 27 -6.11 -12.18 -4.88
C ASP A 27 -4.61 -12.48 -5.11
N VAL A 28 -3.76 -11.46 -4.94
CA VAL A 28 -2.30 -11.60 -5.06
C VAL A 28 -1.71 -12.24 -3.80
N ILE A 29 -2.15 -11.79 -2.62
CA ILE A 29 -1.69 -12.33 -1.33
C ILE A 29 -2.15 -13.78 -1.15
N GLY A 30 -3.32 -14.16 -1.68
CA GLY A 30 -3.91 -15.49 -1.63
C GLY A 30 -4.00 -16.13 -0.23
N ARG A 31 -4.32 -17.43 -0.20
CA ARG A 31 -4.42 -18.21 1.05
C ARG A 31 -3.16 -19.04 1.30
N GLY A 32 -2.93 -19.42 2.55
CA GLY A 32 -1.84 -20.32 2.92
C GLY A 32 -1.01 -19.82 4.09
N ARG A 33 0.14 -20.46 4.28
CA ARG A 33 1.10 -20.11 5.33
C ARG A 33 1.77 -18.76 5.04
N LEU A 34 2.22 -18.08 6.09
CA LEU A 34 2.81 -16.73 6.02
C LEU A 34 4.05 -16.66 5.10
N ASP A 35 4.91 -17.67 5.18
CA ASP A 35 6.09 -17.81 4.32
C ASP A 35 5.71 -17.91 2.82
N GLY A 36 4.69 -18.70 2.50
CA GLY A 36 4.17 -18.80 1.13
C GLY A 36 3.55 -17.49 0.63
N LYS A 37 2.81 -16.77 1.48
CA LYS A 37 2.30 -15.42 1.15
C LYS A 37 3.44 -14.45 0.81
N ILE A 38 4.49 -14.40 1.64
CA ILE A 38 5.65 -13.53 1.42
C ILE A 38 6.36 -13.89 0.11
N ALA A 39 6.59 -15.17 -0.15
CA ALA A 39 7.25 -15.62 -1.38
C ALA A 39 6.48 -15.21 -2.64
N ARG A 40 5.14 -15.29 -2.61
CA ARG A 40 4.28 -14.83 -3.72
C ARG A 40 4.33 -13.34 -3.92
N LEU A 41 4.34 -12.55 -2.85
CA LEU A 41 4.47 -11.09 -2.91
C LEU A 41 5.81 -10.65 -3.48
N VAL A 42 6.91 -11.24 -3.00
CA VAL A 42 8.24 -11.01 -3.57
C VAL A 42 8.27 -11.40 -5.04
N GLY A 43 7.65 -12.54 -5.39
CA GLY A 43 7.53 -12.99 -6.77
C GLY A 43 6.73 -12.03 -7.65
N GLN A 44 5.67 -11.41 -7.12
CA GLN A 44 4.88 -10.41 -7.83
C GLN A 44 5.68 -9.13 -8.04
N ALA A 45 6.33 -8.58 -7.00
CA ALA A 45 7.16 -7.38 -7.14
C ALA A 45 8.28 -7.54 -8.19
N LEU A 46 8.90 -8.73 -8.26
CA LEU A 46 9.90 -9.04 -9.30
C LEU A 46 9.30 -9.22 -10.71
N ARG A 47 8.00 -9.53 -10.82
CA ARG A 47 7.29 -9.55 -12.11
C ARG A 47 6.95 -8.13 -12.53
N ASP A 48 6.39 -7.33 -11.63
CA ASP A 48 6.03 -5.93 -11.88
C ASP A 48 7.27 -5.13 -12.32
N ALA A 49 8.37 -5.23 -11.56
CA ALA A 49 9.63 -4.56 -11.92
C ALA A 49 10.18 -4.98 -13.30
N ARG A 50 9.98 -6.24 -13.70
CA ARG A 50 10.39 -6.72 -15.02
C ARG A 50 9.52 -6.14 -16.13
N GLU A 51 8.22 -5.99 -15.88
CA GLU A 51 7.29 -5.34 -16.82
C GLU A 51 7.65 -3.86 -17.01
N ASP A 52 8.16 -3.21 -15.96
CA ASP A 52 8.70 -1.85 -15.98
C ASP A 52 10.12 -1.75 -16.56
N GLY A 53 10.69 -2.87 -17.03
CA GLY A 53 11.97 -2.92 -17.73
C GLY A 53 13.19 -3.17 -16.85
N MET A 54 13.02 -3.35 -15.54
CA MET A 54 14.11 -3.60 -14.61
C MET A 54 14.46 -5.10 -14.53
N GLY A 55 15.73 -5.40 -14.80
CA GLY A 55 16.24 -6.77 -14.77
C GLY A 55 16.46 -7.29 -13.35
N ARG A 56 16.38 -8.61 -13.14
CA ARG A 56 16.68 -9.19 -11.81
C ARG A 56 18.12 -8.98 -11.37
N ASP A 57 19.06 -9.00 -12.32
CA ASP A 57 20.48 -8.74 -12.02
C ASP A 57 20.69 -7.28 -11.59
N GLU A 58 19.94 -6.35 -12.18
CA GLU A 58 19.93 -4.94 -11.82
C GLU A 58 19.33 -4.74 -10.41
N ILE A 59 18.19 -5.35 -10.12
CA ILE A 59 17.58 -5.37 -8.78
C ILE A 59 18.56 -5.91 -7.75
N ALA A 60 19.23 -7.03 -8.05
CA ALA A 60 20.21 -7.62 -7.15
C ALA A 60 21.42 -6.70 -6.90
N ALA A 61 21.89 -5.99 -7.93
CA ALA A 61 22.97 -5.01 -7.82
C ALA A 61 22.57 -3.79 -6.98
N GLU A 62 21.36 -3.25 -7.18
CA GLU A 62 20.83 -2.15 -6.38
C GLU A 62 20.65 -2.54 -4.91
N MET A 63 20.07 -3.71 -4.66
CA MET A 63 19.94 -4.27 -3.31
C MET A 63 21.31 -4.45 -2.65
N SER A 64 22.29 -4.95 -3.40
CA SER A 64 23.66 -5.14 -2.88
C SER A 64 24.29 -3.81 -2.47
N THR A 65 24.11 -2.79 -3.32
CA THR A 65 24.58 -1.43 -3.07
C THR A 65 23.93 -0.84 -1.82
N PHE A 66 22.62 -1.00 -1.68
CA PHE A 66 21.88 -0.48 -0.52
C PHE A 66 22.25 -1.19 0.79
N LEU A 67 22.45 -2.51 0.75
CA LEU A 67 22.75 -3.31 1.93
C LEU A 67 24.24 -3.33 2.31
N GLY A 68 25.13 -2.95 1.39
CA GLY A 68 26.57 -3.07 1.57
C GLY A 68 27.06 -4.53 1.61
N ARG A 69 26.31 -5.47 1.02
CA ARG A 69 26.68 -6.90 0.89
C ARG A 69 26.16 -7.48 -0.42
N ASP A 70 26.88 -8.45 -0.97
CA ASP A 70 26.49 -9.07 -2.23
C ASP A 70 25.19 -9.89 -2.09
N ILE A 71 24.22 -9.57 -2.94
CA ILE A 71 23.00 -10.32 -3.19
C ILE A 71 23.04 -10.77 -4.66
N SER A 72 22.90 -12.06 -4.90
CA SER A 72 22.83 -12.61 -6.26
C SER A 72 21.39 -12.73 -6.76
N ALA A 73 21.20 -12.69 -8.08
CA ALA A 73 19.88 -12.97 -8.68
C ALA A 73 19.35 -14.37 -8.34
N THR A 74 20.24 -15.34 -8.11
CA THR A 74 19.86 -16.68 -7.61
C THR A 74 19.25 -16.63 -6.22
N THR A 75 19.76 -15.75 -5.34
CA THR A 75 19.19 -15.53 -4.01
C THR A 75 17.77 -14.96 -4.11
N LEU A 76 17.52 -14.03 -5.03
CA LEU A 76 16.16 -13.53 -5.31
C LEU A 76 15.21 -14.66 -5.70
N TYR A 77 15.62 -15.57 -6.58
CA TYR A 77 14.80 -16.72 -6.99
C TYR A 77 14.40 -17.60 -5.81
N LYS A 78 15.34 -17.86 -4.90
CA LYS A 78 15.09 -18.67 -3.71
C LYS A 78 14.02 -18.04 -2.81
N TRP A 79 13.99 -16.72 -2.69
CA TRP A 79 12.98 -16.00 -1.91
C TRP A 79 11.57 -16.01 -2.53
N THR A 80 11.46 -16.28 -3.84
CA THR A 80 10.15 -16.42 -4.51
C THR A 80 9.57 -17.84 -4.41
N SER A 81 10.34 -18.80 -3.93
CA SER A 81 9.93 -20.21 -3.92
C SER A 81 9.09 -20.54 -2.67
N GLU A 82 7.80 -20.80 -2.86
CA GLU A 82 6.89 -21.21 -1.78
C GLU A 82 7.25 -22.55 -1.13
N SER A 83 7.97 -23.42 -1.85
CA SER A 83 8.42 -24.72 -1.37
C SER A 83 9.77 -24.70 -0.65
N SER A 84 10.43 -23.53 -0.59
CA SER A 84 11.74 -23.42 0.05
C SER A 84 11.61 -23.22 1.56
N GLU A 85 11.67 -24.30 2.33
CA GLU A 85 11.55 -24.24 3.80
C GLU A 85 12.71 -23.49 4.50
N GLY A 86 13.80 -23.18 3.80
CA GLY A 86 15.02 -22.58 4.37
C GLY A 86 15.45 -21.22 3.81
N HIS A 87 14.81 -20.71 2.74
CA HIS A 87 15.22 -19.46 2.10
C HIS A 87 14.17 -18.38 2.25
N ARG A 88 14.03 -17.88 3.49
CA ARG A 88 13.20 -16.72 3.80
C ARG A 88 13.97 -15.44 3.52
N ILE A 89 13.29 -14.45 2.96
CA ILE A 89 13.86 -13.11 2.80
C ILE A 89 14.03 -12.47 4.18
N PRO A 90 15.26 -12.05 4.55
CA PRO A 90 15.48 -11.23 5.73
C PRO A 90 14.79 -9.87 5.60
N LEU A 91 14.40 -9.24 6.72
CA LEU A 91 13.65 -7.98 6.67
C LEU A 91 14.44 -6.83 6.02
N ASP A 92 15.75 -6.75 6.24
CA ASP A 92 16.63 -5.78 5.58
C ASP A 92 16.63 -5.97 4.06
N ALA A 93 16.71 -7.21 3.59
CA ALA A 93 16.62 -7.53 2.18
C ALA A 93 15.23 -7.25 1.59
N PHE A 94 14.17 -7.44 2.37
CA PHE A 94 12.81 -7.05 1.96
C PHE A 94 12.71 -5.54 1.76
N ILE A 95 13.25 -4.73 2.68
CA ILE A 95 13.29 -3.26 2.53
C ILE A 95 14.12 -2.87 1.29
N ALA A 96 15.26 -3.53 1.08
CA ALA A 96 16.10 -3.29 -0.09
C ALA A 96 15.38 -3.61 -1.40
N LEU A 97 14.60 -4.70 -1.43
CA LEU A 97 13.77 -5.08 -2.58
C LEU A 97 12.73 -4.00 -2.88
N VAL A 98 11.95 -3.58 -1.87
CA VAL A 98 10.94 -2.52 -2.02
C VAL A 98 11.56 -1.25 -2.60
N ARG A 99 12.75 -0.88 -2.10
CA ARG A 99 13.47 0.30 -2.58
C ARG A 99 13.94 0.15 -4.02
N ALA A 100 14.52 -1.00 -4.37
CA ALA A 100 15.06 -1.24 -5.71
C ALA A 100 13.96 -1.32 -6.77
N THR A 101 12.80 -1.90 -6.44
CA THR A 101 11.71 -2.08 -7.40
C THR A 101 10.64 -1.00 -7.34
N ASP A 102 10.76 -0.02 -6.43
CA ASP A 102 9.70 0.93 -6.04
C ASP A 102 8.32 0.26 -5.78
N ALA A 103 8.33 -1.02 -5.41
CA ALA A 103 7.10 -1.80 -5.22
C ALA A 103 6.49 -1.49 -3.85
N LYS A 104 6.00 -0.27 -3.68
CA LYS A 104 5.45 0.24 -2.41
C LYS A 104 4.35 -0.67 -1.88
N ASP A 105 3.55 -1.30 -2.75
CA ASP A 105 2.46 -2.21 -2.39
C ASP A 105 2.89 -3.37 -1.45
N LEU A 106 4.17 -3.73 -1.44
CA LEU A 106 4.75 -4.66 -0.46
C LEU A 106 4.67 -4.16 0.99
N LEU A 107 4.74 -2.85 1.23
CA LEU A 107 4.71 -2.23 2.56
C LEU A 107 3.37 -2.42 3.26
N GLY A 108 2.29 -2.55 2.49
CA GLY A 108 0.94 -2.79 3.02
C GLY A 108 0.77 -4.16 3.67
N PHE A 109 1.67 -5.12 3.39
CA PHE A 109 1.51 -6.50 3.82
C PHE A 109 1.52 -6.68 5.34
N VAL A 110 2.58 -6.21 6.01
CA VAL A 110 2.73 -6.40 7.47
C VAL A 110 1.61 -5.68 8.24
N PRO A 111 1.29 -4.39 7.96
CA PRO A 111 0.17 -3.70 8.60
C PRO A 111 -1.19 -4.39 8.35
N GLY A 112 -1.39 -4.93 7.14
CA GLY A 112 -2.63 -5.63 6.77
C GLY A 112 -2.94 -6.83 7.66
N GLU A 113 -1.93 -7.58 8.13
CA GLU A 113 -2.12 -8.70 9.07
C GLU A 113 -2.64 -8.24 10.46
N PHE A 114 -2.62 -6.92 10.75
CA PHE A 114 -3.14 -6.31 11.98
C PHE A 114 -4.36 -5.41 11.75
N GLY A 115 -4.96 -5.43 10.54
CA GLY A 115 -6.07 -4.53 10.20
C GLY A 115 -5.65 -3.06 10.07
N LEU A 116 -4.36 -2.80 9.86
CA LEU A 116 -3.81 -1.49 9.60
C LEU A 116 -3.59 -1.29 8.10
N THR A 117 -3.55 -0.05 7.65
CA THR A 117 -3.28 0.31 6.25
C THR A 117 -2.13 1.32 6.17
N VAL A 118 -1.39 1.27 5.07
CA VAL A 118 -0.30 2.22 4.80
C VAL A 118 -0.84 3.33 3.90
N ILE A 119 -0.71 4.56 4.37
CA ILE A 119 -1.10 5.77 3.65
C ILE A 119 0.16 6.61 3.45
N GLU A 120 0.31 7.22 2.28
CA GLU A 120 1.45 8.11 2.02
C GLU A 120 1.43 9.33 2.96
N ALA A 121 2.62 9.78 3.35
CA ALA A 121 2.77 10.84 4.35
C ALA A 121 2.13 12.17 3.93
N GLU A 122 1.95 12.42 2.63
CA GLU A 122 1.28 13.63 2.13
C GLU A 122 -0.18 13.76 2.59
N TYR A 123 -0.83 12.66 2.95
CA TYR A 123 -2.21 12.66 3.45
C TYR A 123 -2.31 12.75 4.97
N ALA A 124 -1.18 12.76 5.71
CA ALA A 124 -1.19 12.72 7.17
C ALA A 124 -1.92 13.92 7.77
N ASP A 125 -1.59 15.14 7.31
CA ASP A 125 -2.20 16.38 7.79
C ASP A 125 -3.70 16.43 7.46
N LEU A 126 -4.10 15.94 6.28
CA LEU A 126 -5.51 15.87 5.88
C LEU A 126 -6.32 14.92 6.79
N ILE A 127 -5.73 13.78 7.15
CA ILE A 127 -6.36 12.83 8.08
C ILE A 127 -6.49 13.47 9.46
N GLU A 128 -5.45 14.15 9.94
CA GLU A 128 -5.49 14.85 11.22
C GLU A 128 -6.56 15.95 11.25
N GLU A 129 -6.63 16.78 10.21
CA GLU A 129 -7.67 17.80 10.05
C GLU A 129 -9.07 17.18 10.14
N ARG A 130 -9.31 16.08 9.40
CA ARG A 130 -10.62 15.42 9.43
C ARG A 130 -10.98 14.87 10.80
N LEU A 131 -10.03 14.30 11.52
CA LEU A 131 -10.25 13.79 12.88
C LEU A 131 -10.61 14.94 13.85
N LEU A 132 -10.02 16.13 13.66
CA LEU A 132 -10.37 17.31 14.43
C LEU A 132 -11.77 17.82 14.11
N GLU A 133 -12.16 17.85 12.83
CA GLU A 133 -13.52 18.20 12.42
C GLU A 133 -14.57 17.28 13.06
N ASP A 134 -14.36 15.96 13.00
CA ASP A 134 -15.25 14.96 13.60
C ASP A 134 -15.40 15.21 15.12
N HIS A 135 -14.30 15.54 15.80
CA HIS A 135 -14.33 15.85 17.23
C HIS A 135 -15.07 17.16 17.53
N ILE A 136 -14.90 18.19 16.70
CA ILE A 136 -15.60 19.46 16.82
C ILE A 136 -17.12 19.24 16.66
N GLU A 137 -17.53 18.50 15.64
CA GLU A 137 -18.94 18.16 15.40
C GLU A 137 -19.55 17.43 16.61
N GLU A 138 -18.83 16.45 17.15
CA GLU A 138 -19.25 15.71 18.34
C GLU A 138 -19.43 16.65 19.55
N MET A 139 -18.47 17.53 19.82
CA MET A 139 -18.53 18.46 20.95
C MET A 139 -19.66 19.50 20.77
N GLN A 140 -19.89 19.96 19.55
CA GLN A 140 -21.00 20.86 19.24
C GLN A 140 -22.36 20.18 19.47
N ALA A 141 -22.52 18.92 19.05
CA ALA A 141 -23.73 18.14 19.30
C ALA A 141 -24.01 17.99 20.81
N ARG A 142 -22.98 17.65 21.60
CA ARG A 142 -23.07 17.58 23.08
C ARG A 142 -23.48 18.93 23.68
N ARG A 143 -22.91 20.04 23.21
CA ARG A 143 -23.24 21.39 23.66
C ARG A 143 -24.71 21.74 23.39
N GLN A 144 -25.25 21.37 22.23
CA GLN A 144 -26.65 21.60 21.88
C GLN A 144 -27.61 20.83 22.81
N VAL A 145 -27.31 19.56 23.09
CA VAL A 145 -28.09 18.74 24.04
C VAL A 145 -28.13 19.39 25.43
N LEU A 146 -26.99 19.87 25.93
CA LEU A 146 -26.93 20.57 27.22
C LEU A 146 -27.71 21.90 27.21
N ALA A 147 -27.63 22.66 26.12
CA ALA A 147 -28.39 23.91 25.97
C ALA A 147 -29.91 23.66 25.97
N ALA A 148 -30.38 22.61 25.28
CA ALA A 148 -31.78 22.21 25.27
C ALA A 148 -32.27 21.80 26.68
N ARG A 149 -31.48 21.01 27.41
CA ARG A 149 -31.77 20.64 28.81
C ARG A 149 -31.88 21.85 29.74
N ARG A 150 -31.00 22.85 29.57
CA ARG A 150 -31.08 24.10 30.37
C ARG A 150 -32.33 24.91 30.05
N LYS A 151 -32.72 25.00 28.77
CA LYS A 151 -33.94 25.72 28.35
C LYS A 151 -35.22 25.06 28.87
N GLY A 152 -35.31 23.73 28.85
CA GLY A 152 -36.49 23.01 29.39
C GLY A 152 -36.60 22.99 30.91
N ARG A 153 -35.58 23.46 31.64
CA ARG A 153 -35.58 23.59 33.11
C ARG A 153 -35.91 25.02 33.58
N ARG A 154 -36.04 25.96 32.64
CA ARG A 154 -36.59 27.31 32.87
C ARG A 154 -38.05 27.32 32.43
#